data_AF-A0A3A0F4U5-F1
#
_entry.id   AF-A0A3A0F4U5-F1
#
_cell.length_a   1.000
_cell.length_b   1.000
_cell.length_c   1.000
_cell.angle_alpha   90.00
_cell.angle_beta   90.00
_cell.angle_gamma   90.00
#
_symmetry.space_group_name_H-M   'P 1'
#
loop_
_entity.id
_entity.type
_entity.pdbx_description
1 polymer ?
#
loop_
_entity_poly.entity_id
_entity_poly.type
_entity_poly.pdbx_seq_one_letter_code
_entity_poly.pdbx_strand_id
1 'polypeptide(L)'
;MSRRETLLLFAFDFAIALLLYWPALHGTPISDDLATLYIPELQTLSWEHLRAILDPRSPVVEALFNYAPLHALLHALEIALFGHDFFAFHVVNVACHALVSALLVALFVRTGIPRAAALLAGFVFLAHPACVEAVAWMNQLKTTSAMALAIGALLVHQRRPAAGAALFALSLLAKAQAAVALPVLAVLEWTRDPGTSRAGAPRRWLWVAAWAALFAAFALFEAPVLVGLGTAEREPFASDRALHLRTAIAIAGRYLAMAATGAGVSALHEPPAASSWLDPWWIGGALALAALGARTAFALARRRTEAAYWIWAAASYAPVSQVLTFAAMMSDRYLYAVLPGLLGGALLAGRDAFARLPSPQLRRRAALAAGVAALALAVA
;
A
#
# COMPACT_ATOMS: atom_id res chain seq x y z
N MET A 1 -19.20 3.99 8.42
CA MET A 1 -19.27 5.46 8.22
C MET A 1 -20.24 5.75 7.09
N SER A 2 -21.00 6.83 7.21
CA SER A 2 -21.82 7.39 6.14
C SER A 2 -20.95 8.08 5.09
N ARG A 3 -21.49 8.28 3.88
CA ARG A 3 -20.80 9.02 2.80
C ARG A 3 -20.40 10.43 3.23
N ARG A 4 -21.27 11.13 3.98
CA ARG A 4 -21.00 12.47 4.50
C ARG A 4 -19.80 12.50 5.44
N GLU A 5 -19.70 11.52 6.34
CA GLU A 5 -18.57 11.43 7.27
C GLU A 5 -17.26 11.15 6.56
N THR A 6 -17.25 10.29 5.54
CA THR A 6 -16.04 10.02 4.74
C THR A 6 -15.60 11.26 3.97
N LEU A 7 -16.52 12.06 3.44
CA LEU A 7 -16.19 13.32 2.75
C LEU A 7 -15.63 14.38 3.71
N LEU A 8 -16.20 14.51 4.92
CA LEU A 8 -15.69 15.43 5.94
C LEU A 8 -14.29 15.00 6.41
N LEU A 9 -14.07 13.70 6.60
CA LEU A 9 -12.76 13.18 6.96
C LEU A 9 -11.75 13.41 5.84
N PHE A 10 -12.11 13.17 4.58
CA PHE A 10 -11.27 13.48 3.43
C PHE A 10 -10.87 14.97 3.41
N ALA A 11 -11.83 15.88 3.59
CA ALA A 11 -11.53 17.32 3.60
C ALA A 11 -10.59 17.70 4.76
N PHE A 12 -10.77 17.09 5.93
CA PHE A 12 -9.88 17.28 7.08
C PHE A 12 -8.47 16.73 6.80
N ASP A 13 -8.37 15.46 6.37
CA ASP A 13 -7.11 14.79 6.04
C ASP A 13 -6.36 15.55 4.94
N PHE A 14 -7.08 16.08 3.94
CA PHE A 14 -6.49 16.86 2.87
C PHE A 14 -5.90 18.18 3.37
N ALA A 15 -6.61 18.91 4.23
CA ALA A 15 -6.08 20.14 4.83
C ALA A 15 -4.83 19.87 5.68
N ILE A 16 -4.83 18.80 6.48
CA ILE A 16 -3.65 18.41 7.26
C ILE A 16 -2.50 17.98 6.35
N ALA A 17 -2.76 17.17 5.33
CA ALA A 17 -1.73 16.71 4.41
C ALA A 17 -1.10 17.87 3.62
N LEU A 18 -1.87 18.88 3.22
CA LEU A 18 -1.30 20.08 2.59
C LEU A 18 -0.30 20.80 3.51
N LEU A 19 -0.53 20.81 4.83
CA LEU A 19 0.40 21.38 5.79
C LEU A 19 1.66 20.51 5.95
N LEU A 20 1.50 19.19 6.09
CA LEU A 20 2.61 18.25 6.24
C LEU A 20 3.52 18.23 5.00
N TYR A 21 2.92 18.26 3.82
CA TYR A 21 3.60 18.22 2.53
C TYR A 21 3.92 19.60 1.96
N TRP A 22 3.71 20.68 2.71
CA TRP A 22 3.97 22.06 2.27
C TRP A 22 5.36 22.25 1.61
N PRO A 23 6.46 21.65 2.13
CA PRO A 23 7.77 21.74 1.47
C PRO A 23 7.79 21.07 0.09
N ALA A 24 7.09 19.93 -0.07
CA ALA A 24 7.04 19.19 -1.32
C ALA A 24 6.17 19.87 -2.37
N LEU A 25 5.15 20.65 -1.98
CA LEU A 25 4.26 21.36 -2.91
C LEU A 25 5.01 22.29 -3.87
N HIS A 26 6.19 22.77 -3.48
CA HIS A 26 7.03 23.66 -4.29
C HIS A 26 8.25 22.93 -4.92
N GLY A 27 8.27 21.60 -4.86
CA GLY A 27 9.34 20.78 -5.40
C GLY A 27 9.30 20.68 -6.93
N THR A 28 10.48 20.59 -7.55
CA THR A 28 10.64 20.35 -8.99
C THR A 28 10.57 18.85 -9.32
N PRO A 29 10.41 18.48 -10.61
CA PRO A 29 10.57 17.10 -11.06
C PRO A 29 11.90 16.49 -10.61
N ILE A 30 11.85 15.28 -10.09
CA ILE A 30 13.03 14.50 -9.67
C ILE A 30 12.96 13.07 -10.20
N SER A 31 14.12 12.42 -10.36
CA SER A 31 14.22 11.01 -10.75
C SER A 31 13.33 10.71 -11.98
N ASP A 32 12.48 9.68 -11.91
CA ASP A 32 11.61 9.26 -13.00
C ASP A 32 10.59 10.32 -13.45
N ASP A 33 10.34 11.40 -12.69
CA ASP A 33 9.47 12.49 -13.14
C ASP A 33 10.01 13.10 -14.45
N LEU A 34 11.33 13.20 -14.57
CA LEU A 34 12.02 13.78 -15.74
C LEU A 34 11.81 12.94 -17.00
N ALA A 35 11.60 11.63 -16.86
CA ALA A 35 11.27 10.75 -17.97
C ALA A 35 9.75 10.70 -18.20
N THR A 36 8.99 10.51 -17.12
CA THR A 36 7.54 10.26 -17.15
C THR A 36 6.75 11.46 -17.65
N LEU A 37 7.02 12.65 -17.10
CA LEU A 37 6.23 13.86 -17.40
C LEU A 37 6.48 14.40 -18.82
N TYR A 38 7.55 13.93 -19.47
CA TYR A 38 7.96 14.36 -20.81
C TYR A 38 7.76 13.28 -21.88
N ILE A 39 7.05 12.18 -21.57
CA ILE A 39 6.65 11.19 -22.56
C ILE A 39 5.79 11.89 -23.64
N PRO A 40 6.15 11.81 -24.93
CA PRO A 40 5.45 12.52 -26.01
C PRO A 40 3.95 12.23 -26.06
N GLU A 41 3.57 10.97 -25.85
CA GLU A 41 2.19 10.50 -25.88
C GLU A 41 1.35 11.03 -24.70
N LEU A 42 1.97 11.58 -23.64
CA LEU A 42 1.23 12.17 -22.52
C LEU A 42 1.00 13.68 -22.71
N GLN A 43 1.63 14.31 -23.70
CA GLN A 43 1.59 15.77 -23.87
C GLN A 43 0.27 16.30 -24.41
N THR A 44 -0.52 15.46 -25.10
CA THR A 44 -1.86 15.84 -25.60
C THR A 44 -2.85 14.70 -25.48
N LEU A 45 -4.12 15.02 -25.23
CA LEU A 45 -5.20 14.03 -25.20
C LEU A 45 -5.74 13.83 -26.61
N SER A 46 -5.16 12.88 -27.34
CA SER A 46 -5.61 12.45 -28.66
C SER A 46 -6.01 10.97 -28.65
N TRP A 47 -6.79 10.56 -29.65
CA TRP A 47 -7.18 9.15 -29.78
C TRP A 47 -5.99 8.23 -30.10
N GLU A 48 -4.98 8.76 -30.79
CA GLU A 48 -3.72 8.07 -31.05
C GLU A 48 -2.94 7.83 -29.76
N HIS A 49 -2.78 8.88 -28.94
CA HIS A 49 -2.09 8.79 -27.66
C HIS A 49 -2.81 7.88 -26.67
N LEU A 50 -4.15 7.92 -26.63
CA LEU A 50 -4.92 7.01 -25.80
C LEU A 50 -4.73 5.54 -26.20
N ARG A 51 -4.62 5.25 -27.51
CA ARG A 51 -4.27 3.89 -27.98
C ARG A 51 -2.87 3.50 -27.57
N ALA A 52 -1.89 4.40 -27.68
CA ALA A 52 -0.53 4.15 -27.24
C ALA A 52 -0.48 3.85 -25.72
N ILE A 53 -1.17 4.64 -24.90
CA ILE A 53 -1.28 4.40 -23.45
C ILE A 53 -1.83 2.99 -23.15
N LEU A 54 -2.84 2.53 -23.89
CA LEU A 54 -3.49 1.23 -23.65
C LEU A 54 -2.73 0.04 -24.26
N ASP A 55 -1.88 0.26 -25.26
CA ASP A 55 -1.13 -0.79 -25.94
C ASP A 55 0.06 -1.26 -25.09
N PRO A 56 0.09 -2.54 -24.65
CA PRO A 56 1.19 -3.08 -23.85
C PRO A 56 2.53 -3.14 -24.58
N ARG A 57 2.58 -2.82 -25.89
CA ARG A 57 3.79 -2.81 -26.72
C ARG A 57 4.21 -1.41 -27.13
N SER A 58 3.61 -0.37 -26.56
CA SER A 58 3.91 1.01 -26.95
C SER A 58 5.19 1.54 -26.30
N PRO A 59 5.77 2.62 -26.87
CA PRO A 59 6.86 3.35 -26.23
C PRO A 59 6.54 3.87 -24.82
N VAL A 60 5.25 4.06 -24.50
CA VAL A 60 4.81 4.48 -23.15
C VAL A 60 5.18 3.44 -22.09
N VAL A 61 5.00 2.15 -22.40
CA VAL A 61 5.33 1.05 -21.48
C VAL A 61 6.84 0.95 -21.27
N GLU A 62 7.61 1.14 -22.33
CA GLU A 62 9.07 1.17 -22.27
C GLU A 62 9.57 2.34 -21.42
N ALA A 63 9.03 3.54 -21.62
CA ALA A 63 9.41 4.73 -20.87
C ALA A 63 9.03 4.67 -19.38
N LEU A 64 7.92 3.99 -19.05
CA LEU A 64 7.45 3.82 -17.66
C LEU A 64 8.07 2.61 -16.95
N PHE A 65 8.70 1.70 -17.70
CA PHE A 65 9.18 0.41 -17.20
C PHE A 65 8.09 -0.46 -16.54
N ASN A 66 6.82 -0.27 -16.91
CA ASN A 66 5.70 -1.10 -16.47
C ASN A 66 4.48 -0.92 -17.37
N TYR A 67 3.56 -1.88 -17.35
CA TYR A 67 2.24 -1.74 -17.98
C TYR A 67 1.27 -1.06 -17.00
N ALA A 68 1.32 0.27 -16.92
CA ALA A 68 0.49 1.08 -16.03
C ALA A 68 -0.35 2.14 -16.78
N PRO A 69 -1.32 1.73 -17.64
CA PRO A 69 -2.06 2.66 -18.49
C PRO A 69 -2.90 3.69 -17.71
N LEU A 70 -3.41 3.34 -16.51
CA LEU A 70 -4.13 4.32 -15.71
C LEU A 70 -3.18 5.36 -15.11
N HIS A 71 -1.97 4.98 -14.72
CA HIS A 71 -0.94 5.92 -14.27
C HIS A 71 -0.58 6.91 -15.38
N ALA A 72 -0.30 6.39 -16.58
CA ALA A 72 -0.02 7.20 -17.76
C ALA A 72 -1.17 8.17 -18.07
N LEU A 73 -2.42 7.68 -18.06
CA LEU A 73 -3.60 8.51 -18.31
C LEU A 73 -3.77 9.61 -17.24
N LEU A 74 -3.50 9.33 -15.98
CA LEU A 74 -3.58 10.33 -14.91
C LEU A 74 -2.57 11.46 -15.14
N HIS A 75 -1.32 11.15 -15.49
CA HIS A 75 -0.33 12.18 -15.84
C HIS A 75 -0.69 12.95 -17.12
N ALA A 76 -1.21 12.28 -18.15
CA ALA A 76 -1.70 12.99 -19.34
C ALA A 76 -2.84 13.97 -19.01
N LEU A 77 -3.72 13.61 -18.07
CA LEU A 77 -4.76 14.49 -17.57
C LEU A 77 -4.20 15.66 -16.75
N GLU A 78 -3.20 15.42 -15.89
CA GLU A 78 -2.52 16.49 -15.15
C GLU A 78 -1.87 17.50 -16.11
N ILE A 79 -1.14 17.02 -17.12
CA ILE A 79 -0.51 17.86 -18.15
C ILE A 79 -1.56 18.64 -18.95
N ALA A 80 -2.66 18.00 -19.34
CA ALA A 80 -3.71 18.68 -20.09
C ALA A 80 -4.43 19.77 -19.27
N LEU A 81 -4.58 19.59 -17.95
CA LEU A 81 -5.30 20.51 -17.08
C LEU A 81 -4.41 21.63 -16.52
N PHE A 82 -3.16 21.33 -16.23
CA PHE A 82 -2.26 22.20 -15.47
C PHE A 82 -0.97 22.55 -16.24
N GLY A 83 -0.74 21.96 -17.41
CA GLY A 83 0.53 22.08 -18.11
C GLY A 83 1.66 21.49 -17.26
N HIS A 84 2.73 22.25 -17.09
CA HIS A 84 3.86 21.88 -16.22
C HIS A 84 3.86 22.68 -14.91
N ASP A 85 2.69 23.08 -14.42
CA ASP A 85 2.54 23.63 -13.07
C ASP A 85 2.64 22.51 -12.03
N PHE A 86 3.87 22.17 -11.64
CA PHE A 86 4.15 21.05 -10.73
C PHE A 86 3.54 21.22 -9.33
N PHE A 87 3.17 22.44 -8.92
CA PHE A 87 2.40 22.65 -7.69
C PHE A 87 1.08 21.86 -7.75
N ALA A 88 0.38 21.90 -8.88
CA ALA A 88 -0.88 21.19 -9.05
C ALA A 88 -0.71 19.66 -8.98
N PHE A 89 0.39 19.12 -9.51
CA PHE A 89 0.70 17.68 -9.49
C PHE A 89 0.94 17.20 -8.06
N HIS A 90 1.70 17.95 -7.27
CA HIS A 90 1.87 17.66 -5.84
C HIS A 90 0.55 17.74 -5.07
N VAL A 91 -0.31 18.72 -5.37
CA VAL A 91 -1.64 18.83 -4.77
C VAL A 91 -2.52 17.62 -5.11
N VAL A 92 -2.47 17.11 -6.34
CA VAL A 92 -3.20 15.90 -6.76
C VAL A 92 -2.71 14.68 -5.98
N ASN A 93 -1.39 14.49 -5.82
CA ASN A 93 -0.84 13.42 -5.00
C ASN A 93 -1.29 13.51 -3.54
N VAL A 94 -1.22 14.70 -2.95
CA VAL A 94 -1.66 14.95 -1.57
C VAL A 94 -3.16 14.66 -1.41
N ALA A 95 -3.99 15.03 -2.39
CA ALA A 95 -5.40 14.71 -2.40
C ALA A 95 -5.64 13.20 -2.48
N CYS A 96 -4.91 12.48 -3.34
CA CYS A 96 -4.99 11.02 -3.42
C CYS A 96 -4.58 10.36 -2.08
N HIS A 97 -3.53 10.85 -1.42
CA HIS A 97 -3.09 10.34 -0.12
C HIS A 97 -4.13 10.55 0.98
N ALA A 98 -4.71 11.75 1.07
CA ALA A 98 -5.80 12.05 2.00
C ALA A 98 -7.03 11.15 1.74
N LEU A 99 -7.35 10.88 0.47
CA LEU A 99 -8.41 9.96 0.10
C LEU A 99 -8.10 8.53 0.58
N VAL A 100 -6.85 8.05 0.43
CA VAL A 100 -6.42 6.75 0.94
C VAL A 100 -6.65 6.66 2.46
N SER A 101 -6.22 7.67 3.23
CA SER A 101 -6.42 7.73 4.68
C SER A 101 -7.91 7.64 5.07
N ALA A 102 -8.75 8.47 4.46
CA ALA A 102 -10.18 8.50 4.74
C ALA A 102 -10.89 7.17 4.38
N LEU A 103 -10.50 6.55 3.26
CA LEU A 103 -11.00 5.23 2.85
C LEU A 103 -10.51 4.12 3.79
N LEU A 104 -9.27 4.20 4.27
CA LEU A 104 -8.69 3.25 5.22
C LEU A 104 -9.45 3.29 6.54
N VAL A 105 -9.77 4.47 7.07
CA VAL A 105 -10.61 4.63 8.28
C VAL A 105 -11.99 4.02 8.06
N ALA A 106 -12.60 4.26 6.89
CA ALA A 106 -13.88 3.66 6.56
C ALA A 106 -13.81 2.12 6.51
N LEU A 107 -12.71 1.56 6.00
CA LEU A 107 -12.47 0.12 5.96
C LEU A 107 -12.26 -0.45 7.36
N PHE A 108 -11.42 0.17 8.19
CA PHE A 108 -11.19 -0.21 9.59
C PHE A 108 -12.50 -0.24 10.39
N VAL A 109 -13.32 0.80 10.29
CA VAL A 109 -14.63 0.82 10.95
C VAL A 109 -15.52 -0.32 10.43
N ARG A 110 -15.48 -0.61 9.12
CA ARG A 110 -16.28 -1.68 8.51
C ARG A 110 -15.85 -3.08 8.94
N THR A 111 -14.59 -3.29 9.26
CA THR A 111 -14.04 -4.57 9.74
C THR A 111 -14.09 -4.72 11.26
N GLY A 112 -14.74 -3.79 11.96
CA GLY A 112 -15.02 -3.90 13.40
C GLY A 112 -13.96 -3.27 14.31
N ILE A 113 -13.08 -2.42 13.77
CA ILE A 113 -12.20 -1.58 14.58
C ILE A 113 -13.02 -0.42 15.17
N PRO A 114 -12.93 -0.13 16.48
CA PRO A 114 -13.61 1.00 17.09
C PRO A 114 -13.26 2.32 16.41
N ARG A 115 -14.27 3.18 16.22
CA ARG A 115 -14.12 4.42 15.43
C ARG A 115 -12.94 5.29 15.85
N ALA A 116 -12.74 5.51 17.16
CA ALA A 116 -11.63 6.33 17.66
C ALA A 116 -10.26 5.74 17.28
N ALA A 117 -10.10 4.42 17.38
CA ALA A 117 -8.88 3.73 16.98
C ALA A 117 -8.67 3.76 15.46
N ALA A 118 -9.74 3.63 14.68
CA ALA A 118 -9.69 3.75 13.23
C ALA A 118 -9.26 5.16 12.78
N LEU A 119 -9.81 6.22 13.41
CA LEU A 119 -9.41 7.61 13.16
C LEU A 119 -7.94 7.84 13.51
N LEU A 120 -7.49 7.34 14.67
CA LEU A 120 -6.10 7.45 15.09
C LEU A 120 -5.15 6.74 14.10
N ALA A 121 -5.48 5.52 13.66
CA ALA A 121 -4.65 4.82 12.68
C ALA A 121 -4.68 5.45 11.29
N GLY A 122 -5.80 6.06 10.88
CA GLY A 122 -5.86 6.88 9.67
C GLY A 122 -4.90 8.07 9.77
N PHE A 123 -4.94 8.80 10.88
CA PHE A 123 -4.02 9.91 11.12
C PHE A 123 -2.55 9.46 11.16
N VAL A 124 -2.25 8.34 11.83
CA VAL A 124 -0.91 7.73 11.81
C VAL A 124 -0.46 7.45 10.39
N PHE A 125 -1.30 6.81 9.56
CA PHE A 125 -0.97 6.54 8.17
C PHE A 125 -0.76 7.83 7.35
N LEU A 126 -1.61 8.84 7.56
CA LEU A 126 -1.55 10.13 6.89
C LEU A 126 -0.24 10.89 7.19
N ALA A 127 0.24 10.80 8.43
CA ALA A 127 1.41 11.53 8.90
C ALA A 127 2.68 10.68 8.97
N HIS A 128 2.63 9.40 8.58
CA HIS A 128 3.78 8.51 8.73
C HIS A 128 4.94 8.93 7.80
N PRO A 129 6.17 9.10 8.29
CA PRO A 129 7.31 9.55 7.47
C PRO A 129 7.59 8.65 6.26
N ALA A 130 7.42 7.33 6.42
CA ALA A 130 7.60 6.38 5.33
C ALA A 130 6.60 6.55 4.16
N CYS A 131 5.54 7.35 4.34
CA CYS A 131 4.63 7.70 3.25
C CYS A 131 5.18 8.84 2.38
N VAL A 132 6.17 9.60 2.84
CA VAL A 132 6.63 10.82 2.16
C VAL A 132 7.06 10.54 0.73
N GLU A 133 7.90 9.51 0.50
CA GLU A 133 8.36 9.16 -0.84
C GLU A 133 7.18 8.83 -1.79
N ALA A 134 6.12 8.19 -1.30
CA ALA A 134 4.96 7.82 -2.11
C ALA A 134 4.03 9.00 -2.44
N VAL A 135 4.17 10.13 -1.74
CA VAL A 135 3.27 11.29 -1.86
C VAL A 135 3.98 12.50 -2.46
N ALA A 136 5.18 12.82 -1.97
CA ALA A 136 5.97 13.96 -2.43
C ALA A 136 6.59 13.76 -3.83
N TRP A 137 6.73 12.51 -4.29
CA TRP A 137 7.24 12.22 -5.63
C TRP A 137 6.09 12.12 -6.63
N MET A 138 6.04 13.02 -7.63
CA MET A 138 4.90 13.12 -8.57
C MET A 138 4.64 11.80 -9.29
N ASN A 139 5.68 11.10 -9.76
CA ASN A 139 5.55 9.79 -10.40
C ASN A 139 4.98 8.69 -9.50
N GLN A 140 4.83 8.92 -8.19
CA GLN A 140 4.15 8.01 -7.27
C GLN A 140 2.62 8.20 -7.22
N LEU A 141 2.04 9.02 -8.09
CA LEU A 141 0.59 9.05 -8.32
C LEU A 141 0.02 7.65 -8.58
N LYS A 142 0.78 6.77 -9.27
CA LYS A 142 0.48 5.33 -9.38
C LYS A 142 0.19 4.67 -8.04
N THR A 143 0.98 4.96 -7.01
CA THR A 143 0.89 4.31 -5.70
C THR A 143 -0.34 4.76 -4.93
N THR A 144 -0.54 6.08 -4.83
CA THR A 144 -1.64 6.66 -4.05
C THR A 144 -2.99 6.39 -4.71
N SER A 145 -3.09 6.55 -6.04
CA SER A 145 -4.31 6.25 -6.80
C SER A 145 -4.66 4.77 -6.81
N ALA A 146 -3.69 3.87 -7.04
CA ALA A 146 -3.91 2.44 -7.00
C ALA A 146 -4.40 1.98 -5.61
N MET A 147 -3.82 2.50 -4.54
CA MET A 147 -4.26 2.19 -3.17
C MET A 147 -5.68 2.70 -2.90
N ALA A 148 -6.02 3.92 -3.32
CA ALA A 148 -7.36 4.47 -3.16
C ALA A 148 -8.41 3.61 -3.89
N LEU A 149 -8.11 3.22 -5.13
CA LEU A 149 -8.97 2.35 -5.94
C LEU A 149 -9.10 0.95 -5.33
N ALA A 150 -8.01 0.37 -4.82
CA ALA A 150 -8.00 -0.95 -4.17
C ALA A 150 -8.83 -0.98 -2.88
N ILE A 151 -8.66 0.00 -1.98
CA ILE A 151 -9.48 0.12 -0.77
C ILE A 151 -10.95 0.39 -1.15
N GLY A 152 -11.17 1.28 -2.12
CA GLY A 152 -12.50 1.56 -2.68
C GLY A 152 -13.18 0.28 -3.18
N ALA A 153 -12.45 -0.55 -3.92
CA ALA A 153 -12.90 -1.84 -4.41
C ALA A 153 -13.38 -2.74 -3.26
N LEU A 154 -12.57 -2.91 -2.21
CA LEU A 154 -12.92 -3.69 -1.02
C LEU A 154 -14.19 -3.16 -0.31
N LEU A 155 -14.32 -1.83 -0.18
CA LEU A 155 -15.44 -1.18 0.49
C LEU A 155 -16.77 -1.35 -0.26
N VAL A 156 -16.74 -1.27 -1.60
CA VAL A 156 -17.96 -1.35 -2.42
C VAL A 156 -18.31 -2.78 -2.82
N HIS A 157 -17.33 -3.70 -2.86
CA HIS A 157 -17.48 -5.08 -3.35
C HIS A 157 -18.72 -5.77 -2.80
N GLN A 158 -18.93 -5.71 -1.48
CA GLN A 158 -20.04 -6.41 -0.83
C GLN A 158 -21.42 -5.96 -1.34
N ARG A 159 -21.56 -4.69 -1.73
CA ARG A 159 -22.85 -4.11 -2.16
C ARG A 159 -22.99 -4.07 -3.67
N ARG A 160 -21.89 -3.84 -4.37
CA ARG A 160 -21.82 -3.72 -5.83
C ARG A 160 -20.56 -4.44 -6.32
N PRO A 161 -20.59 -5.78 -6.42
CA PRO A 161 -19.38 -6.55 -6.67
C PRO A 161 -18.79 -6.30 -8.06
N ALA A 162 -19.63 -6.01 -9.07
CA ALA A 162 -19.16 -5.56 -10.38
C ALA A 162 -18.38 -4.23 -10.32
N ALA A 163 -18.88 -3.26 -9.55
CA ALA A 163 -18.16 -2.00 -9.34
C ALA A 163 -16.87 -2.22 -8.54
N GLY A 164 -16.87 -3.15 -7.58
CA GLY A 164 -15.66 -3.56 -6.88
C GLY A 164 -14.62 -4.18 -7.82
N ALA A 165 -15.05 -5.08 -8.71
CA ALA A 165 -14.18 -5.67 -9.73
C ALA A 165 -13.63 -4.62 -10.71
N ALA A 166 -14.45 -3.66 -11.13
CA ALA A 166 -13.99 -2.56 -11.99
C ALA A 166 -12.95 -1.67 -11.29
N LEU A 167 -13.18 -1.28 -10.03
CA LEU A 167 -12.19 -0.53 -9.25
C LEU A 167 -10.90 -1.32 -9.03
N PHE A 168 -11.00 -2.63 -8.80
CA PHE A 168 -9.83 -3.51 -8.69
C PHE A 168 -9.04 -3.57 -10.00
N ALA A 169 -9.72 -3.74 -11.14
CA ALA A 169 -9.05 -3.70 -12.45
C ALA A 169 -8.33 -2.35 -12.67
N LEU A 170 -9.01 -1.23 -12.41
CA LEU A 170 -8.40 0.10 -12.50
C LEU A 170 -7.20 0.24 -11.55
N SER A 171 -7.27 -0.30 -10.33
CA SER A 171 -6.14 -0.26 -9.39
C SER A 171 -4.91 -1.01 -9.92
N LEU A 172 -5.10 -2.16 -10.58
CA LEU A 172 -4.01 -2.90 -11.21
C LEU A 172 -3.38 -2.11 -12.36
N LEU A 173 -4.20 -1.45 -13.17
CA LEU A 173 -3.76 -0.60 -14.27
C LEU A 173 -3.04 0.69 -13.81
N ALA A 174 -3.16 1.07 -12.54
CA ALA A 174 -2.35 2.14 -11.95
C ALA A 174 -1.04 1.61 -11.39
N LYS A 175 -1.07 0.50 -10.63
CA LYS A 175 0.13 -0.14 -10.09
C LYS A 175 -0.10 -1.61 -9.78
N ALA A 176 0.78 -2.49 -10.27
CA ALA A 176 0.73 -3.93 -10.02
C ALA A 176 0.62 -4.32 -8.53
N GLN A 177 1.20 -3.52 -7.63
CA GLN A 177 1.16 -3.74 -6.18
C GLN A 177 -0.29 -3.74 -5.60
N ALA A 178 -1.27 -3.16 -6.31
CA ALA A 178 -2.67 -3.23 -5.94
C ALA A 178 -3.26 -4.66 -5.94
N ALA A 179 -2.55 -5.62 -6.55
CA ALA A 179 -2.89 -7.04 -6.49
C ALA A 179 -3.07 -7.56 -5.05
N VAL A 180 -2.48 -6.90 -4.04
CA VAL A 180 -2.70 -7.18 -2.61
C VAL A 180 -4.19 -7.23 -2.21
N ALA A 181 -5.06 -6.47 -2.89
CA ALA A 181 -6.47 -6.44 -2.55
C ALA A 181 -7.18 -7.79 -2.80
N LEU A 182 -6.68 -8.63 -3.72
CA LEU A 182 -7.25 -9.95 -4.01
C LEU A 182 -7.16 -10.93 -2.83
N PRO A 183 -5.97 -11.25 -2.28
CA PRO A 183 -5.89 -12.14 -1.12
C PRO A 183 -6.57 -11.53 0.12
N VAL A 184 -6.57 -10.20 0.28
CA VAL A 184 -7.34 -9.52 1.33
C VAL A 184 -8.84 -9.78 1.18
N LEU A 185 -9.39 -9.62 -0.02
CA LEU A 185 -10.78 -9.93 -0.31
C LEU A 185 -11.10 -11.40 0.00
N ALA A 186 -10.27 -12.33 -0.47
CA ALA A 186 -10.47 -13.77 -0.24
C ALA A 186 -10.55 -14.10 1.26
N VAL A 187 -9.65 -13.53 2.07
CA VAL A 187 -9.65 -13.74 3.54
C VAL A 187 -10.84 -13.04 4.20
N LEU A 188 -11.23 -11.84 3.74
CA LEU A 188 -12.44 -11.18 4.23
C LEU A 188 -13.71 -11.98 3.90
N GLU A 189 -13.77 -12.69 2.77
CA GLU A 189 -14.90 -13.57 2.44
C GLU A 189 -14.85 -14.90 3.22
N TRP A 190 -13.65 -15.41 3.50
CA TRP A 190 -13.44 -16.63 4.29
C TRP A 190 -13.81 -16.47 5.78
N THR A 191 -13.48 -15.30 6.34
CA THR A 191 -13.71 -14.96 7.77
C THR A 191 -15.13 -14.51 8.07
N ARG A 192 -15.99 -14.38 7.06
CA ARG A 192 -17.39 -13.97 7.25
C ARG A 192 -18.27 -15.10 7.72
N ASP A 193 -19.16 -14.77 8.65
CA ASP A 193 -20.24 -15.65 9.07
C ASP A 193 -21.21 -15.93 7.91
N PRO A 194 -21.50 -17.20 7.59
CA PRO A 194 -22.40 -17.57 6.49
C PRO A 194 -23.78 -16.90 6.53
N GLY A 195 -24.32 -16.65 7.73
CA GLY A 195 -25.66 -16.07 7.94
C GLY A 195 -25.76 -14.54 7.79
N THR A 196 -24.65 -13.82 7.64
CA THR A 196 -24.64 -12.33 7.61
C THR A 196 -24.70 -11.73 6.20
N SER A 197 -24.62 -12.59 5.17
CA SER A 197 -24.50 -12.15 3.79
C SER A 197 -25.81 -12.31 3.02
N ARG A 198 -26.24 -11.25 2.32
CA ARG A 198 -27.36 -11.31 1.36
C ARG A 198 -27.10 -12.25 0.18
N ALA A 199 -25.83 -12.50 -0.15
CA ALA A 199 -25.41 -13.45 -1.18
C ALA A 199 -24.91 -14.75 -0.53
N GLY A 200 -25.36 -15.91 -1.02
CA GLY A 200 -24.84 -17.21 -0.57
C GLY A 200 -23.35 -17.38 -0.87
N ALA A 201 -22.69 -18.28 -0.14
CA ALA A 201 -21.24 -18.51 -0.23
C ALA A 201 -20.71 -18.75 -1.67
N PRO A 202 -21.37 -19.54 -2.54
CA PRO A 202 -20.90 -19.76 -3.91
C PRO A 202 -20.79 -18.46 -4.72
N ARG A 203 -21.77 -17.57 -4.59
CA ARG A 203 -21.80 -16.29 -5.32
C ARG A 203 -20.67 -15.36 -4.89
N ARG A 204 -20.20 -15.44 -3.63
CA ARG A 204 -19.07 -14.65 -3.14
C ARG A 204 -17.75 -15.11 -3.76
N TRP A 205 -17.54 -16.42 -3.78
CA TRP A 205 -16.34 -17.02 -4.39
C TRP A 205 -16.28 -16.85 -5.90
N LEU A 206 -17.42 -16.77 -6.60
CA LEU A 206 -17.45 -16.37 -8.02
C LEU A 206 -16.82 -14.98 -8.24
N TRP A 207 -17.06 -14.02 -7.35
CA TRP A 207 -16.46 -12.69 -7.47
C TRP A 207 -14.98 -12.65 -7.07
N VAL A 208 -14.56 -13.49 -6.13
CA VAL A 208 -13.12 -13.69 -5.85
C VAL A 208 -12.43 -14.28 -7.08
N ALA A 209 -13.04 -15.28 -7.73
CA ALA A 209 -12.55 -15.85 -8.98
C ALA A 209 -12.51 -14.81 -10.11
N ALA A 210 -13.51 -13.93 -10.20
CA ALA A 210 -13.50 -12.83 -11.17
C ALA A 210 -12.33 -11.86 -10.92
N TRP A 211 -12.01 -11.51 -9.66
CA TRP A 211 -10.83 -10.70 -9.34
C TRP A 211 -9.53 -11.43 -9.70
N ALA A 212 -9.45 -12.74 -9.42
CA ALA A 212 -8.31 -13.55 -9.82
C ALA A 212 -8.11 -13.59 -11.35
N ALA A 213 -9.20 -13.70 -12.12
CA ALA A 213 -9.16 -13.64 -13.58
C ALA A 213 -8.70 -12.26 -14.09
N LEU A 214 -9.14 -11.16 -13.48
CA LEU A 214 -8.67 -9.81 -13.81
C LEU A 214 -7.17 -9.65 -13.51
N PHE A 215 -6.71 -10.13 -12.36
CA PHE A 215 -5.29 -10.13 -12.02
C PHE A 215 -4.48 -10.97 -13.01
N ALA A 216 -4.94 -12.17 -13.37
CA ALA A 216 -4.28 -13.02 -14.36
C ALA A 216 -4.20 -12.33 -15.73
N ALA A 217 -5.28 -11.70 -16.19
CA ALA A 217 -5.31 -10.95 -17.45
C ALA A 217 -4.31 -9.79 -17.44
N PHE A 218 -4.25 -9.02 -16.35
CA PHE A 218 -3.25 -7.96 -16.17
C PHE A 218 -1.81 -8.53 -16.19
N ALA A 219 -1.57 -9.62 -15.45
CA ALA A 219 -0.25 -10.22 -15.33
C ALA A 219 0.30 -10.74 -16.67
N LEU A 220 -0.56 -11.12 -17.63
CA LEU A 220 -0.13 -11.51 -18.99
C LEU A 220 0.58 -10.37 -19.73
N PHE A 221 0.21 -9.11 -19.47
CA PHE A 221 0.82 -7.94 -20.10
C PHE A 221 2.00 -7.40 -19.29
N GLU A 222 1.91 -7.47 -17.96
CA GLU A 222 2.93 -6.95 -17.04
C GLU A 222 4.16 -7.87 -16.93
N ALA A 223 3.99 -9.19 -17.00
CA ALA A 223 5.08 -10.15 -16.79
C ALA A 223 6.26 -10.01 -17.79
N PRO A 224 6.05 -9.82 -19.10
CA PRO A 224 7.14 -9.59 -20.05
C PRO A 224 7.97 -8.35 -19.69
N VAL A 225 7.33 -7.28 -19.20
CA VAL A 225 8.01 -6.03 -18.81
C VAL A 225 8.89 -6.27 -17.58
N LEU A 226 8.36 -6.95 -16.56
CA LEU A 226 9.15 -7.32 -15.37
C LEU A 226 10.32 -8.26 -15.69
N VAL A 227 10.13 -9.22 -16.59
CA VAL A 227 11.22 -10.12 -17.01
C VAL A 227 12.32 -9.33 -17.73
N GLY A 228 11.95 -8.40 -18.62
CA GLY A 228 12.91 -7.52 -19.29
C GLY A 228 13.78 -6.75 -18.29
N LEU A 229 13.17 -6.16 -17.27
CA LEU A 229 13.87 -5.48 -16.17
C LEU A 229 14.77 -6.42 -15.36
N GLY A 230 14.24 -7.56 -14.92
CA GLY A 230 14.98 -8.52 -14.09
C GLY A 230 16.16 -9.19 -14.80
N THR A 231 16.16 -9.24 -16.14
CA THR A 231 17.32 -9.73 -16.91
C THR A 231 18.47 -8.72 -17.00
N ALA A 232 18.20 -7.43 -16.81
CA ALA A 232 19.21 -6.37 -16.85
C ALA A 232 20.00 -6.23 -15.53
N GLU A 233 19.44 -6.68 -14.40
CA GLU A 233 19.96 -6.42 -13.04
C GLU A 233 20.50 -7.69 -12.33
N ARG A 234 21.24 -8.55 -13.04
CA ARG A 234 21.92 -9.69 -12.39
C ARG A 234 23.08 -9.21 -11.51
N GLU A 235 22.76 -8.95 -10.24
CA GLU A 235 23.65 -8.43 -9.19
C GLU A 235 24.37 -9.53 -8.34
N PRO A 236 25.46 -9.19 -7.60
CA PRO A 236 26.59 -10.05 -7.20
C PRO A 236 26.36 -10.97 -5.98
N PHE A 237 25.19 -10.91 -5.33
CA PHE A 237 24.85 -11.80 -4.20
C PHE A 237 24.41 -13.21 -4.64
N ALA A 238 24.32 -13.47 -5.95
CA ALA A 238 23.97 -14.78 -6.49
C ALA A 238 24.91 -15.92 -6.03
N SER A 239 26.12 -15.58 -5.58
CA SER A 239 27.13 -16.54 -5.11
C SER A 239 26.89 -17.05 -3.68
N ASP A 240 26.31 -16.26 -2.77
CA ASP A 240 26.04 -16.64 -1.37
C ASP A 240 24.55 -16.48 -1.01
N ARG A 241 23.81 -17.59 -1.20
CA ARG A 241 22.38 -17.69 -0.86
C ARG A 241 22.10 -17.48 0.62
N ALA A 242 23.02 -17.85 1.51
CA ALA A 242 22.81 -17.71 2.95
C ALA A 242 22.95 -16.24 3.38
N LEU A 243 23.96 -15.53 2.86
CA LEU A 243 24.11 -14.09 3.04
C LEU A 243 22.88 -13.33 2.50
N HIS A 244 22.42 -13.71 1.31
CA HIS A 244 21.25 -13.11 0.70
C HIS A 244 20.00 -13.29 1.56
N LEU A 245 19.70 -14.52 2.01
CA LEU A 245 18.54 -14.78 2.87
C LEU A 245 18.63 -14.05 4.22
N ARG A 246 19.81 -14.02 4.85
CA ARG A 246 20.02 -13.24 6.09
C ARG A 246 19.74 -11.76 5.86
N THR A 247 20.23 -11.21 4.76
CA THR A 247 20.05 -9.80 4.40
C THR A 247 18.59 -9.48 4.12
N ALA A 248 17.87 -10.33 3.39
CA ALA A 248 16.42 -10.17 3.15
C ALA A 248 15.60 -10.14 4.46
N ILE A 249 15.91 -11.04 5.40
CA ILE A 249 15.29 -11.05 6.74
C ILE A 249 15.67 -9.79 7.53
N ALA A 250 16.93 -9.35 7.45
CA ALA A 250 17.40 -8.15 8.12
C ALA A 250 16.74 -6.87 7.57
N ILE A 251 16.45 -6.83 6.27
CA ILE A 251 15.68 -5.75 5.63
C ILE A 251 14.24 -5.75 6.15
N ALA A 252 13.61 -6.93 6.30
CA ALA A 252 12.28 -7.02 6.91
C ALA A 252 12.26 -6.46 8.34
N GLY A 253 13.30 -6.76 9.13
CA GLY A 253 13.50 -6.19 10.47
C GLY A 253 13.58 -4.66 10.45
N ARG A 254 14.32 -4.08 9.51
CA ARG A 254 14.41 -2.62 9.33
C ARG A 254 13.07 -2.01 8.97
N TYR A 255 12.34 -2.61 8.03
CA TYR A 255 11.00 -2.14 7.65
C TYR A 255 10.00 -2.19 8.81
N LEU A 256 10.04 -3.24 9.63
CA LEU A 256 9.18 -3.33 10.80
C LEU A 256 9.53 -2.28 11.85
N ALA A 257 10.82 -1.95 12.02
CA ALA A 257 11.24 -0.84 12.87
C ALA A 257 10.76 0.49 12.30
N MET A 258 11.00 0.77 11.02
CA MET A 258 10.52 1.99 10.36
C MET A 258 9.00 2.15 10.45
N ALA A 259 8.24 1.07 10.25
CA ALA A 259 6.78 1.08 10.37
C ALA A 259 6.29 1.34 11.81
N ALA A 260 7.09 0.99 12.82
CA ALA A 260 6.74 1.16 14.22
C ALA A 260 7.20 2.50 14.81
N THR A 261 8.27 3.09 14.25
CA THR A 261 8.93 4.28 14.84
C THR A 261 8.94 5.50 13.92
N GLY A 262 8.74 5.33 12.61
CA GLY A 262 8.93 6.39 11.62
C GLY A 262 10.40 6.69 11.33
N ALA A 263 11.32 6.19 12.16
CA ALA A 263 12.75 6.48 12.06
C ALA A 263 13.45 5.60 11.02
N GLY A 264 14.49 6.15 10.40
CA GLY A 264 15.30 5.45 9.40
C GLY A 264 14.75 5.54 7.97
N VAL A 265 13.78 6.42 7.72
CA VAL A 265 13.36 6.83 6.37
C VAL A 265 14.46 7.59 5.66
N SER A 266 14.55 7.43 4.35
CA SER A 266 15.61 8.01 3.53
C SER A 266 15.21 8.04 2.06
N ALA A 267 15.63 9.10 1.36
CA ALA A 267 15.48 9.18 -0.10
C ALA A 267 16.29 8.10 -0.85
N LEU A 268 17.38 7.61 -0.23
CA LEU A 268 18.21 6.53 -0.77
C LEU A 268 18.59 5.56 0.35
N HIS A 269 18.42 4.26 0.10
CA HIS A 269 18.74 3.20 1.05
C HIS A 269 19.88 2.33 0.56
N GLU A 270 20.94 2.23 1.36
CA GLU A 270 22.06 1.30 1.15
C GLU A 270 22.29 0.47 2.42
N PRO A 271 21.35 -0.42 2.79
CA PRO A 271 21.47 -1.18 4.02
C PRO A 271 22.66 -2.15 3.92
N PRO A 272 23.52 -2.24 4.96
CA PRO A 272 24.62 -3.18 4.94
C PRO A 272 24.11 -4.62 4.92
N ALA A 273 24.81 -5.48 4.17
CA ALA A 273 24.51 -6.92 4.13
C ALA A 273 24.70 -7.56 5.52
N ALA A 274 23.82 -8.50 5.86
CA ALA A 274 23.87 -9.22 7.14
C ALA A 274 24.93 -10.35 7.09
N SER A 275 26.20 -9.95 7.18
CA SER A 275 27.35 -10.84 7.07
C SER A 275 27.49 -11.82 8.23
N SER A 276 26.93 -11.48 9.40
CA SER A 276 27.00 -12.29 10.62
C SER A 276 25.64 -12.87 11.02
N TRP A 277 25.66 -14.09 11.58
CA TRP A 277 24.50 -14.66 12.30
C TRP A 277 24.24 -13.96 13.65
N LEU A 278 25.06 -13.00 14.06
CA LEU A 278 24.80 -12.15 15.21
C LEU A 278 24.32 -10.76 14.81
N ASP A 279 24.02 -10.54 13.53
CA ASP A 279 23.45 -9.28 13.06
C ASP A 279 22.10 -9.01 13.76
N PRO A 280 21.96 -7.88 14.46
CA PRO A 280 20.76 -7.60 15.27
C PRO A 280 19.50 -7.44 14.42
N TRP A 281 19.64 -6.95 13.18
CA TRP A 281 18.51 -6.81 12.26
C TRP A 281 18.06 -8.16 11.72
N TRP A 282 18.99 -9.07 11.46
CA TRP A 282 18.65 -10.46 11.12
C TRP A 282 17.92 -11.15 12.28
N ILE A 283 18.45 -11.09 13.51
CA ILE A 283 17.82 -11.72 14.69
C ILE A 283 16.43 -11.12 14.94
N GLY A 284 16.37 -9.78 15.04
CA GLY A 284 15.13 -9.07 15.30
C GLY A 284 14.09 -9.29 14.20
N GLY A 285 14.51 -9.23 12.94
CA GLY A 285 13.67 -9.51 11.78
C GLY A 285 13.14 -10.94 11.79
N ALA A 286 13.99 -11.94 12.05
CA ALA A 286 13.59 -13.34 12.12
C ALA A 286 12.55 -13.58 13.22
N LEU A 287 12.78 -13.06 14.42
CA LEU A 287 11.85 -13.17 15.54
C LEU A 287 10.53 -12.47 15.25
N ALA A 288 10.57 -11.26 14.67
CA ALA A 288 9.37 -10.50 14.35
C ALA A 288 8.54 -11.17 13.24
N LEU A 289 9.19 -11.67 12.18
CA LEU A 289 8.53 -12.42 11.12
C LEU A 289 7.95 -13.74 11.63
N ALA A 290 8.65 -14.46 12.51
CA ALA A 290 8.12 -15.66 13.14
C ALA A 290 6.88 -15.36 13.99
N ALA A 291 6.91 -14.27 14.77
CA ALA A 291 5.78 -13.85 15.60
C ALA A 291 4.57 -13.43 14.74
N LEU A 292 4.79 -12.63 13.68
CA LEU A 292 3.76 -12.24 12.73
C LEU A 292 3.20 -13.45 11.97
N GLY A 293 4.05 -14.39 11.55
CA GLY A 293 3.65 -15.63 10.90
C GLY A 293 2.77 -16.51 11.81
N ALA A 294 3.20 -16.71 13.06
CA ALA A 294 2.44 -17.46 14.06
C ALA A 294 1.09 -16.78 14.35
N ARG A 295 1.06 -15.45 14.47
CA ARG A 295 -0.18 -14.70 14.68
C ARG A 295 -1.13 -14.79 13.49
N THR A 296 -0.59 -14.72 12.27
CA THR A 296 -1.34 -14.88 11.03
C THR A 296 -1.98 -16.26 10.95
N ALA A 297 -1.19 -17.32 11.20
CA ALA A 297 -1.69 -18.70 11.20
C ALA A 297 -2.79 -18.89 12.25
N PHE A 298 -2.61 -18.37 13.46
CA PHE A 298 -3.63 -18.38 14.50
C PHE A 298 -4.91 -17.66 14.07
N ALA A 299 -4.79 -16.45 13.51
CA ALA A 299 -5.95 -15.67 13.06
C ALA A 299 -6.71 -16.37 11.92
N LEU A 300 -6.00 -17.00 10.97
CA LEU A 300 -6.59 -17.79 9.88
C LEU A 300 -7.32 -19.02 10.41
N ALA A 301 -6.68 -19.81 11.29
CA ALA A 301 -7.27 -21.00 11.90
C ALA A 301 -8.54 -20.68 12.71
N ARG A 302 -8.58 -19.50 13.34
CA ARG A 302 -9.73 -19.01 14.11
C ARG A 302 -10.69 -18.16 13.27
N ARG A 303 -10.49 -18.08 11.96
CA ARG A 303 -11.30 -17.29 11.00
C ARG A 303 -11.56 -15.85 11.46
N ARG A 304 -10.55 -15.19 12.03
CA ARG A 304 -10.67 -13.82 12.54
C ARG A 304 -10.44 -12.83 11.41
N THR A 305 -11.24 -11.77 11.35
CA THR A 305 -11.05 -10.66 10.38
C THR A 305 -9.64 -10.07 10.41
N GLU A 306 -8.98 -10.12 11.57
CA GLU A 306 -7.56 -9.79 11.78
C GLU A 306 -6.63 -10.43 10.72
N ALA A 307 -6.90 -11.67 10.31
CA ALA A 307 -6.09 -12.38 9.33
C ALA A 307 -5.99 -11.65 7.99
N ALA A 308 -7.05 -10.94 7.58
CA ALA A 308 -7.06 -10.20 6.31
C ALA A 308 -6.00 -9.09 6.30
N TYR A 309 -5.73 -8.46 7.46
CA TYR A 309 -4.76 -7.38 7.58
C TYR A 309 -3.32 -7.90 7.67
N TRP A 310 -3.09 -9.04 8.33
CA TRP A 310 -1.77 -9.67 8.28
C TRP A 310 -1.42 -10.21 6.89
N ILE A 311 -2.41 -10.79 6.20
CA ILE A 311 -2.26 -11.18 4.80
C ILE A 311 -2.03 -9.97 3.90
N TRP A 312 -2.68 -8.83 4.17
CA TRP A 312 -2.37 -7.58 3.49
C TRP A 312 -0.89 -7.22 3.64
N ALA A 313 -0.40 -7.10 4.87
CA ALA A 313 0.99 -6.70 5.12
C ALA A 313 1.98 -7.68 4.46
N ALA A 314 1.75 -8.99 4.61
CA ALA A 314 2.60 -10.02 4.01
C ALA A 314 2.58 -9.99 2.48
N ALA A 315 1.40 -9.89 1.86
CA ALA A 315 1.26 -9.86 0.40
C ALA A 315 1.76 -8.54 -0.21
N SER A 316 1.70 -7.42 0.51
CA SER A 316 2.34 -6.16 0.09
C SER A 316 3.86 -6.22 0.18
N TYR A 317 4.41 -6.91 1.19
CA TYR A 317 5.86 -7.03 1.39
C TYR A 317 6.49 -8.10 0.49
N ALA A 318 5.79 -9.20 0.18
CA ALA A 318 6.36 -10.33 -0.53
C ALA A 318 7.09 -9.97 -1.85
N PRO A 319 6.53 -9.12 -2.74
CA PRO A 319 7.22 -8.74 -3.98
C PRO A 319 8.48 -7.91 -3.75
N VAL A 320 8.59 -7.21 -2.62
CA VAL A 320 9.70 -6.30 -2.29
C VAL A 320 10.60 -6.86 -1.19
N SER A 321 10.41 -8.13 -0.83
CA SER A 321 11.08 -8.81 0.27
C SER A 321 12.54 -9.14 0.00
N GLN A 322 13.01 -8.91 -1.23
CA GLN A 322 14.30 -9.32 -1.76
C GLN A 322 14.49 -10.84 -1.83
N VAL A 323 13.49 -11.67 -1.53
CA VAL A 323 13.55 -13.12 -1.84
C VAL A 323 13.67 -13.35 -3.35
N LEU A 324 13.01 -12.48 -4.12
CA LEU A 324 13.32 -12.24 -5.53
C LEU A 324 14.06 -10.91 -5.57
N THR A 325 15.25 -10.88 -6.16
CA THR A 325 16.12 -9.69 -6.21
C THR A 325 15.58 -8.62 -7.13
N PHE A 326 15.65 -7.36 -6.69
CA PHE A 326 15.35 -6.15 -7.47
C PHE A 326 16.47 -5.12 -7.25
N ALA A 327 16.75 -4.22 -8.21
CA ALA A 327 17.78 -3.17 -8.03
C ALA A 327 17.56 -2.35 -6.77
N ALA A 328 16.32 -1.90 -6.53
CA ALA A 328 15.98 -1.17 -5.33
C ALA A 328 15.77 -2.16 -4.17
N MET A 329 16.87 -2.50 -3.48
CA MET A 329 16.87 -3.40 -2.32
C MET A 329 15.90 -2.92 -1.22
N MET A 330 15.82 -1.60 -1.02
CA MET A 330 15.00 -0.97 0.01
C MET A 330 14.55 0.43 -0.42
N SER A 331 13.32 0.82 -0.07
CA SER A 331 12.73 2.15 -0.36
C SER A 331 11.50 2.38 0.54
N ASP A 332 11.31 3.62 0.99
CA ASP A 332 10.24 4.00 1.92
C ASP A 332 8.85 3.75 1.29
N ARG A 333 8.71 4.03 -0.01
CA ARG A 333 7.44 3.86 -0.75
C ARG A 333 6.87 2.44 -0.67
N TYR A 334 7.69 1.42 -0.38
CA TYR A 334 7.22 0.05 -0.21
C TYR A 334 6.37 -0.12 1.05
N LEU A 335 6.68 0.62 2.13
CA LEU A 335 5.89 0.61 3.35
C LEU A 335 4.49 1.18 3.16
N TYR A 336 4.28 2.06 2.18
CA TYR A 336 2.98 2.65 1.89
C TYR A 336 1.87 1.59 1.71
N ALA A 337 2.19 0.46 1.08
CA ALA A 337 1.24 -0.64 0.91
C ALA A 337 1.17 -1.60 2.12
N VAL A 338 2.25 -1.70 2.90
CA VAL A 338 2.37 -2.60 4.05
C VAL A 338 1.69 -2.04 5.29
N LEU A 339 1.81 -0.73 5.53
CA LEU A 339 1.28 -0.02 6.70
C LEU A 339 -0.21 -0.26 6.96
N PRO A 340 -1.13 -0.19 5.97
CA PRO A 340 -2.55 -0.49 6.18
C PRO A 340 -2.80 -1.87 6.82
N GLY A 341 -2.03 -2.88 6.39
CA GLY A 341 -2.08 -4.23 6.94
C GLY A 341 -1.55 -4.30 8.37
N LEU A 342 -0.39 -3.69 8.63
CA LEU A 342 0.20 -3.68 9.98
C LEU A 342 -0.69 -2.95 10.99
N LEU A 343 -1.20 -1.77 10.63
CA LEU A 343 -2.09 -0.97 11.48
C LEU A 343 -3.39 -1.70 11.79
N GLY A 344 -4.08 -2.21 10.77
CA GLY A 344 -5.34 -2.93 10.96
C GLY A 344 -5.18 -4.23 11.76
N GLY A 345 -4.10 -4.98 11.50
CA GLY A 345 -3.77 -6.20 12.22
C GLY A 345 -3.47 -5.93 13.69
N ALA A 346 -2.62 -4.94 13.96
CA ALA A 346 -2.24 -4.54 15.32
C ALA A 346 -3.44 -4.06 16.14
N LEU A 347 -4.34 -3.26 15.54
CA LEU A 347 -5.55 -2.78 16.20
C LEU A 347 -6.51 -3.92 16.56
N LEU A 348 -6.74 -4.86 15.65
CA LEU A 348 -7.62 -6.00 15.90
C LEU A 348 -7.02 -6.99 16.90
N ALA A 349 -5.71 -7.24 16.84
CA ALA A 349 -5.01 -8.06 17.81
C ALA A 349 -5.01 -7.42 19.20
N GLY A 350 -4.73 -6.11 19.26
CA GLY A 350 -4.69 -5.31 20.49
C GLY A 350 -6.06 -5.18 21.15
N ARG A 351 -7.15 -5.17 20.39
CA ARG A 351 -8.53 -5.13 20.93
C ARG A 351 -8.80 -6.25 21.92
N ASP A 352 -8.37 -7.47 21.62
CA ASP A 352 -8.59 -8.61 22.53
C ASP A 352 -7.74 -8.51 23.79
N ALA A 353 -6.49 -8.06 23.65
CA ALA A 353 -5.60 -7.82 24.78
C ALA A 353 -6.17 -6.72 25.69
N PHE A 354 -6.68 -5.63 25.10
CA PHE A 354 -7.30 -4.52 25.81
C PHE A 354 -8.59 -4.94 26.52
N ALA A 355 -9.41 -5.80 25.90
CA ALA A 355 -10.62 -6.33 26.51
C ALA A 355 -10.34 -7.23 27.73
N ARG A 356 -9.18 -7.90 27.77
CA ARG A 356 -8.75 -8.75 28.89
C ARG A 356 -8.17 -7.97 30.08
N LEU A 357 -7.95 -6.65 29.97
CA LEU A 357 -7.42 -5.85 31.08
C LEU A 357 -8.44 -5.78 32.23
N PRO A 358 -8.04 -6.07 33.48
CA PRO A 358 -8.96 -6.30 34.58
C PRO A 358 -9.61 -5.02 35.13
N SER A 359 -8.98 -3.84 34.93
CA SER A 359 -9.49 -2.58 35.49
C SER A 359 -9.74 -1.50 34.43
N PRO A 360 -10.79 -0.66 34.62
CA PRO A 360 -11.02 0.52 33.78
C PRO A 360 -9.84 1.51 33.76
N GLN A 361 -9.11 1.62 34.86
CA GLN A 361 -7.94 2.50 34.97
C GLN A 361 -6.78 2.02 34.09
N LEU A 362 -6.49 0.72 34.07
CA LEU A 362 -5.46 0.13 33.19
C LEU A 362 -5.83 0.32 31.72
N ARG A 363 -7.11 0.13 31.36
CA ARG A 363 -7.62 0.42 30.02
C ARG A 363 -7.40 1.88 29.62
N ARG A 364 -7.73 2.83 30.51
CA ARG A 364 -7.49 4.27 30.25
C ARG A 364 -6.01 4.58 30.05
N ARG A 365 -5.12 4.03 30.88
CA ARG A 365 -3.66 4.22 30.76
C ARG A 365 -3.11 3.63 29.46
N ALA A 366 -3.52 2.42 29.10
CA ALA A 366 -3.11 1.80 27.84
C ALA A 366 -3.60 2.58 26.61
N ALA A 367 -4.83 3.11 26.65
CA ALA A 367 -5.35 3.95 25.57
C ALA A 367 -4.58 5.27 25.45
N LEU A 368 -4.23 5.91 26.58
CA LEU A 368 -3.40 7.12 26.59
C LEU A 368 -2.00 6.85 26.03
N ALA A 369 -1.36 5.76 26.46
CA ALA A 369 -0.04 5.36 25.95
C ALA A 369 -0.06 5.11 24.44
N ALA A 370 -1.09 4.40 23.94
CA ALA A 370 -1.27 4.19 22.50
C ALA A 370 -1.48 5.50 21.73
N GLY A 371 -2.24 6.45 22.30
CA GLY A 371 -2.42 7.78 21.74
C GLY A 371 -1.12 8.58 21.66
N VAL A 372 -0.31 8.55 22.73
CA VAL A 372 1.00 9.23 22.75
C VAL A 372 1.96 8.60 21.74
N ALA A 373 2.02 7.27 21.68
CA ALA A 373 2.88 6.58 20.70
C ALA A 373 2.47 6.90 19.26
N ALA A 374 1.17 6.95 18.97
CA ALA A 374 0.66 7.33 17.66
C ALA A 374 1.00 8.79 17.28
N LEU A 375 0.94 9.71 18.24
CA LEU A 375 1.36 11.10 18.03
C LEU A 375 2.88 11.21 17.82
N ALA A 376 3.69 10.45 18.57
CA ALA A 376 5.13 10.43 18.37
C ALA A 376 5.50 9.92 16.97
N LEU A 377 4.80 8.89 16.48
CA LEU A 377 4.99 8.33 15.15
C LEU A 377 4.63 9.32 14.02
N ALA A 378 3.71 10.24 14.28
CA ALA A 378 3.28 11.27 13.34
C ALA A 378 4.20 12.52 13.32
N VAL A 379 5.13 12.63 14.27
CA VAL A 379 6.02 13.80 14.44
C VAL A 379 7.51 13.42 14.32
N ALA A 380 7.83 12.12 14.39
CA ALA A 380 9.14 11.57 14.04
C ALA A 380 9.45 11.81 12.56
#